data_AF-A0A956W367-F1
#
_entry.id   AF-A0A956W367-F1
#
_cell.length_a   1.000
_cell.length_b   1.000
_cell.length_c   1.000
_cell.angle_alpha   90.00
_cell.angle_beta   90.00
_cell.angle_gamma   90.00
#
_symmetry.space_group_name_H-M   'P 1'
#
loop_
_entity.id
_entity.type
_entity.pdbx_description
1 polymer ?
#
loop_
_entity_poly.entity_id
_entity_poly.type
_entity_poly.pdbx_seq_one_letter_code
_entity_poly.pdbx_strand_id
1 'polypeptide(L)'
;WATARAKELFFLFLANPQGIRKEEAVVALSPDLSPAKSNSTFHSNLHRLRKALFYDVIVREDNIYRLNPAAAIEWDVEQFAQALENAQRHASGTPERAAAYERAVSLYRGPFAPEFFGEWADAIRDR
;
A
#
# COMPACT_ATOMS: atom_id res chain seq x y z
N TRP A 1 -13.26 5.56 -6.70
CA TRP A 1 -12.00 6.10 -7.28
C TRP A 1 -12.29 6.82 -8.58
N ALA A 2 -11.68 7.99 -8.81
CA ALA A 2 -11.90 8.74 -10.06
C ALA A 2 -11.13 8.17 -11.27
N THR A 3 -10.01 7.47 -11.04
CA THR A 3 -9.24 6.75 -12.06
C THR A 3 -8.56 5.53 -11.44
N ALA A 4 -8.23 4.51 -12.24
CA ALA A 4 -7.44 3.36 -11.81
C ALA A 4 -6.06 3.80 -11.26
N ARG A 5 -5.40 4.76 -11.92
CA ARG A 5 -4.09 5.28 -11.47
C ARG A 5 -4.12 6.01 -10.14
N ALA A 6 -5.21 6.72 -9.81
CA ALA A 6 -5.35 7.32 -8.49
C ALA A 6 -5.51 6.25 -7.39
N LYS A 7 -6.22 5.15 -7.70
CA LYS A 7 -6.34 4.00 -6.81
C LYS A 7 -5.00 3.30 -6.62
N GLU A 8 -4.30 3.04 -7.71
CA GLU A 8 -2.99 2.41 -7.70
C GLU A 8 -1.97 3.22 -6.90
N LEU A 9 -1.95 4.56 -7.07
CA LEU A 9 -1.10 5.45 -6.28
C LEU A 9 -1.36 5.32 -4.77
N PHE A 10 -2.61 5.13 -4.36
CA PHE A 10 -2.93 4.90 -2.95
C PHE A 10 -2.41 3.57 -2.44
N PHE A 11 -2.56 2.50 -3.22
CA PHE A 11 -2.01 1.19 -2.86
C PHE A 11 -0.48 1.19 -2.83
N LEU A 12 0.16 1.96 -3.72
CA LEU A 12 1.60 2.16 -3.68
C LEU A 12 2.03 2.83 -2.37
N PHE A 13 1.31 3.84 -1.89
CA PHE A 13 1.60 4.44 -0.58
C PHE A 13 1.28 3.52 0.60
N LEU A 14 0.24 2.68 0.52
CA LEU A 14 -0.02 1.61 1.51
C LEU A 14 1.18 0.65 1.62
N ALA A 15 1.71 0.22 0.48
CA ALA A 15 2.86 -0.67 0.40
C ALA A 15 4.18 0.00 0.87
N ASN A 16 4.20 1.33 1.02
CA ASN A 16 5.38 2.12 1.40
C ASN A 16 5.04 3.06 2.57
N PRO A 17 4.83 2.55 3.80
CA PRO A 17 4.41 3.35 4.94
C PRO A 17 5.45 4.42 5.36
N GLN A 18 6.73 4.20 5.06
CA GLN A 18 7.80 5.18 5.30
C GLN A 18 7.75 6.36 4.30
N GLY A 19 6.96 6.23 3.24
CA GLY A 19 6.86 7.19 2.15
C GLY A 19 7.89 7.00 1.07
N ILE A 20 7.62 7.65 -0.06
CA ILE A 20 8.47 7.64 -1.26
C ILE A 20 8.50 9.04 -1.87
N ARG A 21 9.54 9.33 -2.64
CA ARG A 21 9.62 10.53 -3.46
C ARG A 21 8.63 10.43 -4.61
N LYS A 22 8.24 11.60 -5.12
CA LYS A 22 7.38 11.69 -6.30
C LYS A 22 7.98 10.94 -7.49
N GLU A 23 9.28 11.08 -7.71
CA GLU A 23 10.00 10.47 -8.83
C GLU A 23 9.91 8.95 -8.77
N GLU A 24 10.09 8.36 -7.58
CA GLU A 24 9.93 6.93 -7.34
C GLU A 24 8.49 6.47 -7.59
N ALA A 25 7.51 7.25 -7.13
CA ALA A 25 6.10 6.96 -7.37
C ALA A 25 5.75 6.97 -8.87
N VAL A 26 6.31 7.91 -9.63
CA VAL A 26 6.08 7.96 -11.08
C VAL A 26 6.73 6.77 -11.78
N VAL A 27 7.96 6.42 -11.42
CA VAL A 27 8.65 5.25 -12.01
C VAL A 27 7.87 3.96 -11.73
N ALA A 28 7.39 3.77 -10.50
CA ALA A 28 6.62 2.59 -10.14
C ALA A 28 5.29 2.46 -10.90
N LEU A 29 4.62 3.58 -11.21
CA LEU A 29 3.31 3.57 -11.87
C LEU A 29 3.39 3.73 -13.39
N SER A 30 4.42 4.37 -13.92
CA SER A 30 4.51 4.79 -15.32
C SER A 30 5.98 4.98 -15.74
N PRO A 31 6.76 3.90 -15.85
CA PRO A 31 8.19 3.95 -16.10
C PRO A 31 8.56 4.61 -17.43
N ASP A 32 7.66 4.55 -18.42
CA ASP A 32 7.88 5.11 -19.76
C ASP A 32 7.58 6.61 -19.89
N LEU A 33 7.17 7.29 -18.79
CA LEU A 33 6.87 8.72 -18.85
C LEU A 33 8.14 9.56 -18.94
N SER A 34 8.11 10.54 -19.83
CA SER A 34 9.17 11.54 -19.88
C SER A 34 9.20 12.37 -18.58
N PRO A 35 10.37 12.91 -18.19
CA PRO A 35 10.49 13.77 -17.00
C PRO A 35 9.52 14.95 -17.02
N ALA A 36 9.30 15.56 -18.19
CA ALA A 36 8.38 16.69 -18.37
C ALA A 36 6.92 16.34 -18.03
N LYS A 37 6.47 15.10 -18.30
CA LYS A 37 5.09 14.65 -18.03
C LYS A 37 4.92 14.07 -16.62
N SER A 38 6.02 13.69 -15.98
CA SER A 38 6.03 13.01 -14.68
C SER A 38 5.40 13.85 -13.57
N ASN A 39 5.77 15.13 -13.49
CA ASN A 39 5.30 16.03 -12.43
C ASN A 39 3.79 16.28 -12.50
N SER A 40 3.28 16.66 -13.67
CA SER A 40 1.86 16.96 -13.86
C SER A 40 0.99 15.71 -13.67
N THR A 41 1.46 14.55 -14.13
CA THR A 41 0.76 13.27 -13.97
C THR A 41 0.63 12.89 -12.50
N PHE A 42 1.72 12.96 -11.74
CA PHE A 42 1.70 12.67 -10.32
C PHE A 42 0.72 13.56 -9.56
N HIS A 43 0.82 14.89 -9.70
CA HIS A 43 -0.05 15.82 -8.98
C HIS A 43 -1.52 15.68 -9.40
N SER A 44 -1.80 15.37 -10.66
CA SER A 44 -3.16 15.08 -11.12
C SER A 44 -3.74 13.82 -10.46
N ASN A 45 -2.95 12.75 -10.33
CA ASN A 45 -3.38 11.52 -9.66
C ASN A 45 -3.52 11.72 -8.16
N LEU A 46 -2.58 12.42 -7.52
CA LEU A 46 -2.64 12.77 -6.10
C LEU A 46 -3.89 13.61 -5.79
N HIS A 47 -4.21 14.59 -6.63
CA HIS A 47 -5.43 15.38 -6.48
C HIS A 47 -6.69 14.50 -6.54
N ARG A 48 -6.78 13.58 -7.51
CA ARG A 48 -7.90 12.65 -7.66
C ARG A 48 -8.00 11.66 -6.49
N LEU A 49 -6.87 11.19 -5.97
CA LEU A 49 -6.78 10.35 -4.78
C LEU A 49 -7.35 11.10 -3.57
N ARG A 50 -6.86 12.31 -3.30
CA ARG A 50 -7.32 13.17 -2.19
C ARG A 50 -8.81 13.49 -2.28
N LYS A 51 -9.32 13.71 -3.50
CA LYS A 51 -10.75 13.94 -3.75
C LYS A 51 -11.61 12.69 -3.51
N ALA A 52 -11.07 11.50 -3.75
CA ALA A 52 -11.79 10.23 -3.56
C ALA A 52 -11.80 9.78 -2.09
N LEU A 53 -10.83 10.23 -1.30
CA LEU A 53 -10.72 9.98 0.13
C LEU A 53 -10.94 11.32 0.86
N PHE A 54 -9.90 11.85 1.50
CA PHE A 54 -9.88 13.18 2.09
C PHE A 54 -8.53 13.86 1.79
N TYR A 55 -8.50 15.18 1.93
CA TYR A 55 -7.38 15.99 1.44
C TYR A 55 -6.03 15.62 2.08
N ASP A 56 -6.02 15.39 3.39
CA ASP A 56 -4.80 15.11 4.14
C ASP A 56 -4.45 13.63 4.22
N VAL A 57 -5.04 12.76 3.38
CA VAL A 57 -4.74 11.32 3.41
C VAL A 57 -3.28 11.02 3.00
N ILE A 58 -2.69 11.87 2.15
CA ILE A 58 -1.28 11.86 1.81
C ILE A 58 -0.66 13.19 2.26
N VAL A 59 0.37 13.12 3.08
CA VAL A 59 1.17 14.27 3.53
C VAL A 59 2.51 14.29 2.79
N ARG A 60 3.12 15.48 2.73
CA ARG A 60 4.46 15.68 2.16
C ARG A 60 5.35 16.33 3.20
N GLU A 61 6.52 15.74 3.43
CA GLU A 61 7.56 16.22 4.35
C GLU A 61 8.92 15.94 3.71
N ASP A 62 9.81 16.93 3.61
CA ASP A 62 11.14 16.80 3.00
C ASP A 62 11.19 16.08 1.63
N ASN A 63 10.24 16.40 0.76
CA ASN A 63 10.04 15.78 -0.57
C ASN A 63 9.59 14.31 -0.57
N ILE A 64 9.30 13.75 0.60
CA ILE A 64 8.73 12.42 0.77
C ILE A 64 7.22 12.55 0.89
N TYR A 65 6.49 11.75 0.11
CA TYR A 65 5.05 11.61 0.20
C TYR A 65 4.72 10.30 0.90
N ARG A 66 3.82 10.35 1.87
CA ARG A 66 3.40 9.18 2.66
C ARG A 66 1.94 9.28 3.06
N LEU A 67 1.35 8.13 3.40
CA LEU A 67 0.07 8.12 4.11
C LEU A 67 0.21 8.89 5.41
N ASN A 68 -0.81 9.69 5.70
CA ASN A 68 -0.86 10.44 6.93
C ASN A 68 -1.00 9.48 8.12
N PRO A 69 -0.06 9.45 9.09
CA PRO A 69 -0.18 8.57 10.25
C PRO A 69 -1.44 8.84 11.09
N ALA A 70 -1.96 10.06 11.06
CA ALA A 70 -3.18 10.43 11.76
C ALA A 70 -4.46 9.90 11.07
N ALA A 71 -4.35 9.34 9.87
CA ALA A 71 -5.50 8.87 9.08
C ALA A 71 -6.15 7.58 9.60
N ALA A 72 -5.55 6.88 10.58
CA ALA A 72 -6.04 5.62 11.13
C ALA A 72 -6.57 4.65 10.06
N ILE A 73 -5.75 4.38 9.04
CA ILE A 73 -6.14 3.50 7.92
C ILE A 73 -5.92 2.06 8.32
N GLU A 74 -6.97 1.26 8.26
CA GLU A 74 -6.87 -0.19 8.41
C GLU A 74 -6.43 -0.83 7.10
N TRP A 75 -5.42 -1.70 7.19
CA TRP A 75 -4.87 -2.44 6.07
C TRP A 75 -4.80 -3.92 6.42
N ASP A 76 -5.52 -4.76 5.69
CA ASP A 76 -5.63 -6.19 5.93
C ASP A 76 -4.30 -6.94 5.82
N VAL A 77 -3.40 -6.51 4.91
CA VAL A 77 -2.05 -7.05 4.77
C VAL A 77 -1.23 -6.85 6.05
N GLU A 78 -1.34 -5.69 6.71
CA GLU A 78 -0.65 -5.45 7.97
C GLU A 78 -1.22 -6.35 9.08
N GLN A 79 -2.54 -6.49 9.16
CA GLN A 79 -3.18 -7.39 10.13
C GLN A 79 -2.81 -8.86 9.89
N PHE A 80 -2.70 -9.27 8.62
CA PHE A 80 -2.26 -10.59 8.21
C PHE A 80 -0.82 -10.85 8.65
N ALA A 81 0.10 -9.93 8.36
CA ALA A 81 1.50 -10.02 8.76
C ALA A 81 1.64 -10.10 10.30
N GLN A 82 0.92 -9.25 11.03
CA GLN A 82 0.91 -9.27 12.49
C GLN A 82 0.38 -10.61 13.06
N ALA A 83 -0.64 -11.20 12.45
CA ALA A 83 -1.16 -12.51 12.85
C ALA A 83 -0.13 -13.62 12.63
N LEU A 84 0.61 -13.59 11.53
CA LEU A 84 1.71 -14.52 11.26
C LEU A 84 2.86 -14.36 12.25
N GLU A 85 3.30 -13.12 12.50
CA GLU A 85 4.32 -12.84 13.51
C GLU A 85 3.89 -13.33 14.90
N ASN A 86 2.63 -13.09 15.27
CA ASN A 86 2.11 -13.56 16.54
C ASN A 86 2.13 -15.10 16.63
N ALA A 87 1.72 -15.80 15.56
CA ALA A 87 1.79 -17.25 15.50
C ALA A 87 3.23 -17.78 15.66
N GLN A 88 4.21 -17.08 15.09
CA GLN A 88 5.63 -17.45 15.18
C GLN A 88 6.23 -17.25 16.58
N ARG A 89 5.66 -16.35 17.39
CA ARG A 89 6.09 -16.12 18.79
C ARG A 89 5.64 -17.22 19.75
N HIS A 90 4.61 -17.98 19.39
CA HIS A 90 4.10 -19.08 20.21
C HIS A 90 4.84 -20.40 19.92
N ALA A 91 4.95 -21.25 20.94
CA ALA A 91 5.54 -22.57 20.80
C ALA A 91 4.71 -23.45 19.84
N SER A 92 5.35 -24.46 19.25
CA SER A 92 4.64 -25.42 18.40
C SER A 92 3.60 -26.20 19.20
N GLY A 93 2.43 -26.42 18.59
CA GLY A 93 1.35 -27.22 19.17
C GLY A 93 0.48 -26.51 20.21
N THR A 94 0.69 -25.22 20.50
CA THR A 94 -0.17 -24.51 21.44
C THR A 94 -1.46 -24.01 20.79
N PRO A 95 -2.59 -23.91 21.53
CA PRO A 95 -3.83 -23.36 21.02
C PRO A 95 -3.70 -21.91 20.51
N GLU A 96 -2.85 -21.10 21.14
CA GLU A 96 -2.63 -19.70 20.76
C GLU A 96 -1.97 -19.60 19.38
N ARG A 97 -1.02 -20.51 19.09
CA ARG A 97 -0.40 -20.59 17.76
C ARG A 97 -1.41 -20.95 16.69
N ALA A 98 -2.27 -21.93 16.96
CA ALA A 98 -3.33 -22.34 16.03
C ALA A 98 -4.31 -21.18 15.77
N ALA A 99 -4.81 -20.53 16.82
CA ALA A 99 -5.72 -19.39 16.71
C ALA A 99 -5.11 -18.21 15.93
N ALA A 100 -3.82 -17.94 16.11
CA ALA A 100 -3.12 -16.89 15.36
C ALA A 100 -3.01 -17.22 13.86
N TYR A 101 -2.73 -18.47 13.49
CA TYR A 101 -2.75 -18.88 12.08
C TYR A 101 -4.15 -18.88 11.48
N GLU A 102 -5.16 -19.33 12.22
CA GLU A 102 -6.57 -19.27 11.78
C GLU A 102 -6.99 -17.82 11.49
N ARG A 103 -6.61 -16.88 12.36
CA ARG A 103 -6.81 -15.45 12.12
C ARG A 103 -6.14 -15.00 10.82
N ALA A 104 -4.87 -15.34 10.60
CA ALA A 104 -4.16 -15.00 9.37
C ALA A 104 -4.91 -15.54 8.12
N VAL A 105 -5.31 -16.82 8.13
CA VAL A 105 -6.07 -17.42 7.02
C VAL A 105 -7.39 -16.71 6.77
N SER A 106 -8.13 -16.33 7.82
CA SER A 106 -9.41 -15.62 7.67
C SER A 106 -9.30 -14.20 7.08
N LEU A 107 -8.13 -13.56 7.20
CA LEU A 107 -7.86 -12.25 6.61
C LEU A 107 -7.53 -12.35 5.12
N TYR A 108 -7.03 -13.50 4.66
CA TYR A 108 -6.63 -13.70 3.27
C TYR A 108 -7.86 -13.93 2.37
N ARG A 109 -8.22 -12.93 1.57
CA ARG A 109 -9.38 -12.97 0.65
C ARG A 109 -9.02 -13.17 -0.81
N GLY A 110 -7.73 -13.32 -1.12
CA GLY A 110 -7.20 -13.47 -2.48
C GLY A 110 -5.89 -12.72 -2.66
N PRO A 111 -5.32 -12.72 -3.88
CA PRO A 111 -4.07 -12.02 -4.17
C PRO A 111 -4.16 -10.53 -3.87
N PHE A 112 -3.07 -9.93 -3.38
CA PHE A 112 -3.00 -8.50 -3.14
C PHE A 112 -3.23 -7.70 -4.43
N ALA A 113 -4.14 -6.73 -4.35
CA ALA A 113 -4.41 -5.72 -5.38
C ALA A 113 -4.41 -6.26 -6.83
N PRO A 114 -5.22 -7.29 -7.15
CA PRO A 114 -5.08 -8.12 -8.35
C PRO A 114 -5.29 -7.36 -9.68
N GLU A 115 -5.79 -6.13 -9.60
CA GLU A 115 -6.00 -5.23 -10.74
C GLU A 115 -4.74 -4.47 -11.18
N PHE A 116 -3.64 -4.55 -10.41
CA PHE A 116 -2.39 -3.85 -10.69
C PHE A 116 -1.30 -4.82 -11.14
N PHE A 117 -0.65 -4.48 -12.25
CA PHE A 117 0.35 -5.31 -12.94
C PHE A 117 1.76 -4.70 -12.88
N GLY A 118 1.97 -3.68 -12.05
CA GLY A 118 3.30 -3.10 -11.86
C GLY A 118 4.17 -3.98 -10.97
N GLU A 119 5.47 -4.01 -11.21
CA GLU A 119 6.45 -4.82 -10.45
C GLU A 119 6.39 -4.54 -8.94
N TRP A 120 6.03 -3.32 -8.54
CA TRP A 120 5.83 -2.95 -7.13
C TRP A 120 4.75 -3.79 -6.44
N ALA A 121 3.70 -4.18 -7.18
CA ALA A 121 2.59 -4.98 -6.65
C ALA A 121 2.98 -6.46 -6.60
N ASP A 122 3.73 -6.96 -7.59
CA ASP A 122 4.25 -8.32 -7.61
C ASP A 122 5.22 -8.55 -6.45
N ALA A 123 6.11 -7.59 -6.17
CA ALA A 123 7.01 -7.64 -5.03
C ALA A 123 6.31 -7.74 -3.66
N ILE A 124 5.03 -7.32 -3.56
CA ILE A 124 4.21 -7.51 -2.36
C ILE A 124 3.54 -8.89 -2.35
N ARG A 125 3.14 -9.41 -3.53
CA ARG A 125 2.52 -10.74 -3.66
C ARG A 125 3.50 -11.88 -3.41
N ASP A 126 4.78 -11.67 -3.73
CA ASP A 126 5.84 -12.68 -3.62
C ASP A 126 6.47 -12.76 -2.21
N ARG A 127 5.98 -11.97 -1.25
CA ARG A 127 6.40 -12.02 0.16
C ARG A 127 5.66 -13.11 0.92
#